data_AF-A0A7W0JP32-F1
#
_entry.id   AF-A0A7W0JP32-F1
#
_cell.length_a   1.000
_cell.length_b   1.000
_cell.length_c   1.000
_cell.angle_alpha   90.00
_cell.angle_beta   90.00
_cell.angle_gamma   90.00
#
_symmetry.space_group_name_H-M   'P 1'
#
loop_
_entity.id
_entity.type
_entity.pdbx_description
1 polymer ?
#
loop_
_entity_poly.entity_id
_entity_poly.type
_entity_poly.pdbx_seq_one_letter_code
_entity_poly.pdbx_strand_id
1 'polypeptide(L)'
;MAHVPGWSAGWRILLEVDGRHALVIGSQCEAWAPVSFLPERARDLYEVLTDPVRGGCAPAGSRLVIDPTGAELVACVEEAVGRAANGKAVLVLAFIGHAALVSPPGGGASAVPAAE
;
A
#
# COMPACT_ATOMS: atom_id res chain seq x y z
N MET A 1 -1.66 6.43 -54.15
CA MET A 1 -3.02 5.91 -53.90
C MET A 1 -2.91 4.82 -52.87
N ALA A 2 -3.55 5.03 -51.72
CA ALA A 2 -3.47 4.20 -50.53
C ALA A 2 -4.39 2.98 -50.62
N HIS A 3 -3.97 1.87 -50.02
CA HIS A 3 -4.86 0.94 -49.33
C HIS A 3 -4.02 0.05 -48.39
N VAL A 4 -4.07 0.31 -47.08
CA VAL A 4 -3.50 -0.57 -46.05
C VAL A 4 -4.69 -1.19 -45.30
N PRO A 5 -4.95 -2.50 -45.40
CA PRO A 5 -6.07 -3.12 -44.71
C PRO A 5 -5.67 -3.65 -43.33
N GLY A 6 -6.58 -3.47 -42.35
CA GLY A 6 -6.74 -4.40 -41.24
C GLY A 6 -6.01 -4.07 -39.94
N TRP A 7 -6.37 -2.98 -39.28
CA TRP A 7 -6.16 -2.86 -37.83
C TRP A 7 -7.41 -3.33 -37.08
N SER A 8 -7.42 -4.63 -36.78
CA SER A 8 -8.20 -5.21 -35.68
C SER A 8 -7.23 -5.97 -34.77
N ALA A 9 -6.27 -5.25 -34.20
CA ALA A 9 -5.46 -5.75 -33.11
C ALA A 9 -5.85 -4.93 -31.88
N GLY A 10 -6.77 -5.50 -31.10
CA GLY A 10 -7.04 -5.04 -29.75
C GLY A 10 -5.73 -4.87 -28.99
N TRP A 11 -5.65 -3.78 -28.25
CA TRP A 11 -4.57 -3.39 -27.35
C TRP A 11 -4.44 -4.41 -26.21
N ARG A 12 -4.06 -5.65 -26.50
CA ARG A 12 -3.42 -6.51 -25.51
C ARG A 12 -1.94 -6.19 -25.56
N ILE A 13 -1.56 -5.18 -24.78
CA ILE A 13 -0.18 -5.09 -24.30
C ILE A 13 0.01 -6.35 -23.43
N LEU A 14 0.51 -7.42 -24.06
CA LEU A 14 1.06 -8.61 -23.41
C LEU A 14 2.44 -8.24 -22.84
N LEU A 15 2.44 -7.37 -21.85
CA LEU A 15 3.40 -7.45 -20.76
C LEU A 15 2.59 -8.00 -19.60
N GLU A 16 2.97 -9.16 -19.06
CA GLU A 16 2.42 -9.67 -17.80
C GLU A 16 2.65 -8.62 -16.71
N VAL A 17 1.66 -7.74 -16.53
CA VAL A 17 1.57 -6.81 -15.41
C VAL A 17 0.58 -7.47 -14.47
N ASP A 18 1.03 -7.86 -13.27
CA ASP A 18 0.22 -8.51 -12.24
C ASP A 18 -0.81 -7.53 -11.59
N GLY A 19 -1.19 -6.48 -12.32
CA GLY A 19 -2.12 -5.45 -11.90
C GLY A 19 -1.60 -4.61 -10.73
N ARG A 20 -2.42 -4.54 -9.67
CA ARG A 20 -2.11 -3.83 -8.43
C ARG A 20 -2.05 -4.83 -7.28
N HIS A 21 -1.12 -4.67 -6.37
CA HIS A 21 -1.03 -5.41 -5.12
C HIS A 21 -1.27 -4.47 -3.94
N ALA A 22 -1.87 -4.95 -2.86
CA ALA A 22 -2.06 -4.17 -1.64
C ALA A 22 -1.28 -4.78 -0.47
N LEU A 23 -0.54 -3.96 0.26
CA LEU A 23 -0.06 -4.28 1.61
C LEU A 23 -0.76 -3.33 2.58
N VAL A 24 -1.65 -3.88 3.41
CA VAL A 24 -2.31 -3.13 4.48
C VAL A 24 -1.74 -3.58 5.81
N ILE A 25 -1.27 -2.62 6.61
CA ILE A 25 -0.69 -2.84 7.92
C ILE A 25 -1.53 -2.06 8.94
N GLY A 26 -2.19 -2.76 9.85
CA GLY A 26 -2.74 -2.18 11.08
C GLY A 26 -1.77 -2.45 12.22
N SER A 27 -1.34 -1.43 12.95
CA SER A 27 -0.40 -1.61 14.06
C SER A 27 -0.73 -0.71 15.25
N GLN A 28 -0.86 -1.32 16.42
CA GLN A 28 -0.98 -0.66 17.70
C GLN A 28 0.30 -0.80 18.51
N CYS A 29 0.76 0.31 19.08
CA CYS A 29 1.86 0.32 20.03
C CYS A 29 1.30 0.13 21.46
N GLU A 30 1.67 -0.97 22.13
CA GLU A 30 1.25 -1.25 23.52
C GLU A 30 1.68 -0.17 24.52
N ALA A 31 2.73 0.60 24.19
CA ALA A 31 3.20 1.69 25.04
C ALA A 31 2.26 2.90 25.04
N TRP A 32 1.31 2.97 24.09
CA TRP A 32 0.43 4.11 23.87
C TRP A 32 -1.04 3.68 24.08
N ALA A 33 -1.93 4.67 24.26
CA ALA A 33 -3.35 4.38 24.37
C ALA A 33 -3.85 3.67 23.09
N PRO A 34 -4.69 2.62 23.23
CA PRO A 34 -5.19 1.86 22.09
C PRO A 34 -6.03 2.73 21.17
N VAL A 35 -5.91 2.47 19.87
CA VAL A 35 -6.69 3.13 18.84
C VAL A 35 -7.96 2.32 18.62
N SER A 36 -9.07 2.78 19.19
CA SER A 36 -10.34 2.04 19.27
C SER A 36 -10.94 1.55 17.94
N PHE A 37 -10.50 2.09 16.80
CA PHE A 37 -10.96 1.67 15.46
C PHE A 37 -10.06 0.61 14.80
N LEU A 38 -8.90 0.31 15.40
CA LEU A 38 -8.06 -0.82 15.01
C LEU A 38 -8.42 -2.04 15.87
N PRO A 39 -8.37 -3.26 15.32
CA PRO A 39 -7.88 -3.63 13.98
C PRO A 39 -8.92 -3.55 12.84
N GLU A 40 -10.17 -3.23 13.12
CA GLU A 40 -11.30 -3.35 12.17
C GLU A 40 -11.11 -2.51 10.91
N ARG A 41 -10.65 -1.25 11.05
CA ARG A 41 -10.44 -0.38 9.86
C ARG A 41 -9.33 -0.86 8.93
N ALA A 42 -8.35 -1.61 9.42
CA ALA A 42 -7.34 -2.22 8.56
C ALA A 42 -7.95 -3.36 7.72
N ARG A 43 -8.89 -4.13 8.31
CA ARG A 43 -9.65 -5.16 7.57
C ARG A 43 -10.56 -4.53 6.53
N ASP A 44 -11.34 -3.52 6.90
CA ASP A 44 -12.24 -2.80 5.98
C ASP A 44 -11.47 -2.25 4.77
N LEU A 45 -10.30 -1.64 5.01
CA LEU A 45 -9.48 -1.10 3.93
C LEU A 45 -8.94 -2.21 3.01
N TYR A 46 -8.48 -3.33 3.58
CA TYR A 46 -8.00 -4.46 2.78
C TYR A 46 -9.12 -5.03 1.90
N GLU A 47 -10.33 -5.19 2.43
CA GLU A 47 -11.50 -5.64 1.67
C GLU A 47 -11.82 -4.69 0.51
N VAL A 48 -11.82 -3.37 0.75
CA VAL A 48 -12.06 -2.38 -0.32
C VAL A 48 -10.96 -2.40 -1.38
N LEU A 49 -9.69 -2.54 -0.99
CA LEU A 49 -8.57 -2.55 -1.92
C LEU A 49 -8.55 -3.82 -2.79
N THR A 50 -8.97 -4.96 -2.24
CA THR A 50 -9.02 -6.25 -2.95
C THR A 50 -10.33 -6.53 -3.66
N ASP A 51 -11.38 -5.74 -3.40
CA ASP A 51 -12.62 -5.78 -4.16
C ASP A 51 -12.34 -5.47 -5.65
N PRO A 52 -12.75 -6.34 -6.59
CA PRO A 52 -12.39 -6.21 -8.00
C PRO A 52 -12.99 -4.99 -8.70
N VAL A 53 -14.06 -4.40 -8.16
CA VAL A 53 -14.75 -3.24 -8.72
C VAL A 53 -14.24 -1.94 -8.09
N ARG A 54 -13.95 -1.95 -6.79
CA ARG A 54 -13.55 -0.75 -6.03
C ARG A 54 -12.05 -0.52 -6.07
N GLY A 55 -11.27 -1.49 -5.63
CA GLY A 55 -9.83 -1.36 -5.46
C GLY A 55 -9.01 -2.08 -6.53
N GLY A 56 -9.49 -3.22 -7.03
CA GLY A 56 -8.87 -3.99 -8.09
C GLY A 56 -7.45 -4.46 -7.78
N CYS A 57 -7.05 -4.53 -6.51
CA CYS A 57 -5.78 -5.15 -6.14
C CYS A 57 -5.94 -6.67 -6.17
N ALA A 58 -5.05 -7.35 -6.88
CA ALA A 58 -5.04 -8.79 -7.01
C ALA A 58 -4.89 -9.45 -5.63
N PRO A 59 -5.84 -10.29 -5.18
CA PRO A 59 -5.77 -10.92 -3.86
C PRO A 59 -4.50 -11.76 -3.66
N ALA A 60 -4.03 -12.45 -4.71
CA ALA A 60 -2.83 -13.30 -4.65
C ALA A 60 -1.54 -12.53 -4.36
N GLY A 61 -1.47 -11.26 -4.77
CA GLY A 61 -0.34 -10.37 -4.49
C GLY A 61 -0.56 -9.47 -3.26
N SER A 62 -1.73 -9.53 -2.64
CA SER A 62 -2.15 -8.61 -1.58
C SER A 62 -2.15 -9.26 -0.20
N ARG A 63 -1.78 -8.51 0.83
CA ARG A 63 -1.68 -8.99 2.21
C ARG A 63 -2.20 -7.96 3.22
N LEU A 64 -2.87 -8.46 4.25
CA LEU A 64 -3.20 -7.74 5.48
C LEU A 64 -2.28 -8.23 6.61
N VAL A 65 -1.72 -7.32 7.39
CA VAL A 65 -0.87 -7.59 8.55
C VAL A 65 -1.38 -6.77 9.74
N ILE A 66 -1.57 -7.43 10.88
CA ILE A 66 -2.05 -6.80 12.13
C ILE A 66 -0.98 -6.96 13.20
N ASP A 67 -0.64 -5.85 13.86
CA ASP A 67 0.29 -5.73 14.97
C ASP A 67 1.63 -6.47 14.76
N PRO A 68 2.34 -6.25 13.64
CA PRO A 68 3.66 -6.85 13.43
C PRO A 68 4.68 -6.25 14.39
N THR A 69 5.67 -7.06 14.79
CA THR A 69 6.92 -6.55 15.36
C THR A 69 7.66 -5.68 14.33
N GLY A 70 8.64 -4.88 14.78
CA GLY A 70 9.45 -4.08 13.87
C GLY A 70 10.19 -4.91 12.80
N ALA A 71 10.68 -6.09 13.17
CA ALA A 71 11.35 -7.00 12.23
C ALA A 71 10.36 -7.58 11.20
N GLU A 72 9.18 -8.01 11.65
CA GLU A 72 8.12 -8.51 10.76
C GLU A 72 7.60 -7.42 9.82
N LEU A 73 7.48 -6.19 10.31
CA LEU A 73 7.09 -5.04 9.49
C LEU A 73 8.05 -4.84 8.31
N VAL A 74 9.37 -4.78 8.61
CA VAL A 74 10.41 -4.63 7.58
C VAL A 74 10.34 -5.77 6.57
N ALA A 75 10.30 -7.02 7.05
CA ALA A 75 10.21 -8.19 6.18
C ALA A 75 8.95 -8.17 5.29
N CYS A 76 7.80 -7.80 5.85
CA CYS A 76 6.55 -7.71 5.09
C CYS A 76 6.62 -6.67 3.96
N VAL A 77 7.24 -5.51 4.23
CA VAL A 77 7.43 -4.47 3.23
C VAL A 77 8.39 -4.93 2.14
N GLU A 78 9.53 -5.51 2.50
CA GLU A 78 10.51 -6.05 1.55
C GLU A 78 9.89 -7.13 0.64
N GLU A 79 9.14 -8.07 1.22
CA GLU A 79 8.45 -9.10 0.44
C GLU A 79 7.38 -8.52 -0.49
N ALA A 80 6.61 -7.52 -0.05
CA ALA A 80 5.57 -6.91 -0.87
C ALA A 80 6.17 -6.14 -2.05
N VAL A 81 7.27 -5.41 -1.82
CA VAL A 81 8.04 -4.73 -2.87
C VAL A 81 8.62 -5.76 -3.84
N GLY A 82 9.23 -6.84 -3.34
CA GLY A 82 9.79 -7.91 -4.17
C GLY A 82 8.74 -8.59 -5.04
N ARG A 83 7.56 -8.91 -4.48
CA ARG A 83 6.43 -9.48 -5.24
C ARG A 83 5.94 -8.52 -6.33
N ALA A 84 5.71 -7.26 -6.00
CA ALA A 84 5.27 -6.27 -6.99
C ALA A 84 6.32 -6.06 -8.09
N ALA A 85 7.60 -5.99 -7.74
CA ALA A 85 8.69 -5.85 -8.71
C ALA A 85 8.77 -7.04 -9.66
N ASN A 86 8.71 -8.28 -9.15
CA ASN A 86 8.75 -9.49 -9.96
C ASN A 86 7.55 -9.60 -10.91
N GLY A 87 6.36 -9.22 -10.45
CA GLY A 87 5.13 -9.20 -11.26
C GLY A 87 4.94 -7.94 -12.12
N LYS A 88 5.90 -7.00 -12.11
CA LYS A 88 5.76 -5.67 -12.75
C LYS A 88 4.47 -4.93 -12.32
N ALA A 89 3.99 -5.19 -11.11
CA ALA A 89 2.75 -4.66 -10.57
C ALA A 89 2.96 -3.34 -9.80
N VAL A 90 1.88 -2.59 -9.61
CA VAL A 90 1.87 -1.43 -8.71
C VAL A 90 1.63 -1.91 -7.28
N LEU A 91 2.44 -1.50 -6.31
CA LEU A 91 2.19 -1.73 -4.89
C LEU A 91 1.45 -0.54 -4.26
N VAL A 92 0.28 -0.82 -3.68
CA VAL A 92 -0.43 0.09 -2.76
C VAL A 92 -0.05 -0.32 -1.34
N LEU A 93 0.69 0.54 -0.63
CA LEU A 93 1.04 0.32 0.77
C LEU A 93 0.23 1.27 1.65
N ALA A 94 -0.49 0.72 2.63
CA ALA A 94 -1.24 1.47 3.62
C ALA A 94 -0.81 1.05 5.03
N PHE A 95 -0.44 2.03 5.86
CA PHE A 95 -0.14 1.85 7.27
C PHE A 95 -1.15 2.63 8.10
N ILE A 96 -1.78 1.96 9.07
CA ILE A 96 -2.76 2.54 9.98
C ILE A 96 -2.30 2.22 11.40
N GLY A 97 -1.89 3.24 12.14
CA GLY A 97 -1.33 3.07 13.48
C GLY A 97 -0.81 4.37 14.08
N HIS A 98 -0.05 4.24 15.16
CA HIS A 98 0.60 5.37 15.81
C HIS A 98 1.76 5.91 14.99
N ALA A 99 1.98 7.23 15.06
CA ALA A 99 3.13 7.90 14.47
C ALA A 99 3.67 8.96 15.42
N ALA A 100 4.98 9.14 15.42
CA ALA A 100 5.67 10.19 16.17
C ALA A 100 6.53 11.02 15.22
N LEU A 101 6.49 12.34 15.38
CA LEU A 101 7.48 13.21 14.76
C LEU A 101 8.75 13.14 15.61
N VAL A 102 9.86 12.74 14.97
CA VAL A 102 11.18 12.76 15.61
C VAL A 102 11.93 13.95 15.06
N SER A 103 12.28 14.91 15.93
CA SER A 103 13.18 16.00 15.54
C SER A 103 14.58 15.45 15.29
N PRO A 104 15.27 15.88 14.22
CA PRO A 104 16.66 15.48 14.02
C PRO A 104 17.51 16.00 15.20
N PRO A 105 18.55 15.26 15.62
CA PRO A 105 19.43 15.73 16.66
C PRO A 105 20.09 17.05 16.23
N GLY A 106 19.77 18.15 16.93
CA GLY A 106 20.37 19.48 16.73
C GLY A 106 19.47 20.60 16.17
N GLY A 107 18.17 20.38 15.91
CA GLY A 107 17.28 21.41 15.36
C GLY A 107 16.26 21.96 16.36
N GLY A 108 16.44 23.21 16.80
CA GLY A 108 15.42 23.97 17.54
C GLY A 108 14.13 24.13 16.73
N ALA A 109 13.01 24.25 17.44
CA ALA A 109 11.68 24.36 16.85
C ALA A 109 11.62 25.49 15.80
N SER A 110 11.47 25.11 14.53
CA SER A 110 10.91 26.02 13.52
C SER A 110 9.39 25.88 13.60
N ALA A 111 8.77 26.76 14.37
CA ALA A 111 7.32 26.88 14.40
C ALA A 111 6.85 27.34 13.01
N VAL A 112 6.18 26.45 12.28
CA VAL A 112 5.35 26.86 11.14
C VAL A 112 4.15 27.60 11.75
N PRO A 113 3.94 28.90 11.47
CA PRO A 113 2.77 29.58 12.01
C PRO A 113 1.52 28.98 11.39
N ALA A 114 0.49 28.77 12.22
CA ALA A 114 -0.83 28.40 11.76
C ALA A 114 -1.34 29.48 10.80
N ALA A 115 -1.75 29.07 9.60
CA ALA A 115 -2.42 29.97 8.67
C ALA A 115 -3.79 30.34 9.25
N GLU A 116 -4.07 31.64 9.34
CA GLU A 116 -5.40 32.22 9.56
C GLU A 116 -6.23 32.18 8.27
#